data_AF-A0A7V9K3M8-F1
#
_entry.id   AF-A0A7V9K3M8-F1
#
_cell.length_a   1.000
_cell.length_b   1.000
_cell.length_c   1.000
_cell.angle_alpha   90.00
_cell.angle_beta   90.00
_cell.angle_gamma   90.00
#
_symmetry.space_group_name_H-M   'P 1'
#
loop_
_entity.id
_entity.type
_entity.pdbx_description
1 polymer ?
#
loop_
_entity_poly.entity_id
_entity_poly.type
_entity_poly.pdbx_seq_one_letter_code
_entity_poly.pdbx_strand_id
1 'polypeptide(L)'
;MDALPIDPGLGALLERNREALVRRWLMLSVERSDFGELSSRPLGERVRELDLLWEAARDGEAAEQPPAVTAPEPPPAGVTPLFRN
;
A
#
# COMPACT_ATOMS: atom_id res chain seq x y z
N MET A 1 4.19 19.89 12.29
CA MET A 1 3.76 19.53 10.92
C MET A 1 2.77 18.40 11.10
N ASP A 2 1.48 18.70 11.05
CA ASP A 2 0.45 17.68 11.10
C ASP A 2 0.47 16.91 9.78
N ALA A 3 0.61 15.58 9.87
CA ALA A 3 0.48 14.72 8.70
C ALA A 3 -0.95 14.85 8.17
N LEU A 4 -1.10 15.34 6.94
CA LEU A 4 -2.40 15.36 6.28
C LEU A 4 -2.94 13.92 6.23
N PRO A 5 -4.22 13.68 6.58
CA PRO A 5 -4.79 12.34 6.52
C PRO A 5 -4.73 11.85 5.07
N ILE A 6 -3.95 10.80 4.84
CA ILE A 6 -3.89 10.12 3.55
C ILE A 6 -5.28 9.52 3.31
N ASP A 7 -5.87 9.85 2.16
CA ASP A 7 -7.17 9.31 1.76
C ASP A 7 -7.11 7.78 1.78
N PRO A 8 -7.99 7.08 2.52
CA PRO A 8 -8.00 5.62 2.60
C PRO A 8 -8.24 4.94 1.25
N GLY A 9 -8.75 5.64 0.24
CA GLY A 9 -8.86 5.15 -1.13
C GLY A 9 -7.58 5.29 -1.97
N LEU A 10 -6.57 6.04 -1.49
CA LEU A 10 -5.38 6.36 -2.27
C LEU A 10 -4.54 5.13 -2.56
N GLY A 11 -4.32 4.24 -1.57
CA GLY A 11 -3.54 3.02 -1.76
C GLY A 11 -4.12 2.12 -2.86
N ALA A 12 -5.44 1.87 -2.79
CA ALA A 12 -6.15 1.11 -3.81
C ALA A 12 -6.12 1.79 -5.20
N LEU A 13 -6.19 3.11 -5.26
CA LEU A 13 -6.12 3.87 -6.52
C LEU A 13 -4.71 3.84 -7.12
N LEU A 14 -3.66 3.95 -6.30
CA LEU A 14 -2.27 3.82 -6.72
C LEU A 14 -1.98 2.42 -7.26
N GLU A 15 -2.46 1.38 -6.58
CA GLU A 15 -2.24 -0.01 -7.01
C GLU A 15 -2.93 -0.30 -8.34
N ARG A 16 -4.19 0.13 -8.50
CA ARG A 16 -4.93 -0.01 -9.76
C ARG A 16 -4.28 0.70 -10.94
N ASN A 17 -3.52 1.77 -10.69
CA ASN A 17 -2.88 2.59 -11.72
C ASN A 17 -1.36 2.41 -11.79
N ARG A 18 -0.79 1.45 -11.05
CA ARG A 18 0.65 1.27 -10.88
C ARG A 18 1.41 1.30 -12.20
N GLU A 19 0.97 0.51 -13.18
CA GLU A 19 1.63 0.43 -14.49
C GLU A 19 1.60 1.77 -15.24
N ALA A 20 0.45 2.46 -15.25
CA ALA A 20 0.31 3.75 -15.93
C ALA A 20 1.18 4.83 -15.27
N LEU A 21 1.25 4.82 -13.93
CA LEU A 21 2.08 5.74 -13.16
C LEU A 21 3.57 5.48 -13.40
N VAL A 22 4.01 4.22 -13.37
CA VAL A 22 5.41 3.85 -13.64
C VAL A 22 5.80 4.23 -15.07
N ARG A 23 4.95 3.96 -16.07
CA ARG A 23 5.19 4.37 -17.47
C ARG A 23 5.32 5.89 -17.60
N ARG A 24 4.42 6.65 -16.96
CA ARG A 24 4.45 8.12 -16.99
C ARG A 24 5.71 8.66 -16.31
N TRP A 25 6.07 8.09 -15.17
CA TRP A 25 7.27 8.47 -14.44
C TRP A 25 8.55 8.15 -15.22
N LEU A 26 8.61 7.00 -15.91
CA LEU A 26 9.72 6.64 -16.78
C LEU A 26 9.89 7.63 -17.94
N MET A 27 8.79 7.99 -18.59
CA MET A 27 8.79 9.01 -19.66
C MET A 27 9.34 10.34 -19.16
N LEU A 28 8.82 10.83 -18.03
CA LEU A 28 9.30 12.08 -17.41
C LEU A 28 10.77 11.99 -16.97
N SER A 29 11.20 10.82 -16.50
CA SER A 29 12.59 10.60 -16.10
C SER A 29 13.53 10.68 -17.29
N VAL A 30 13.15 10.12 -18.43
CA VAL A 30 13.94 10.23 -19.67
C VAL A 30 13.94 11.66 -20.20
N GLU A 31 12.79 12.34 -20.24
CA GLU A 31 12.69 13.72 -20.72
C GLU A 31 13.52 14.72 -19.91
N ARG A 32 13.70 14.44 -18.61
CA ARG A 32 14.40 15.34 -17.68
C ARG A 32 15.85 14.97 -17.41
N SER A 33 16.28 13.76 -17.76
CA SER A 33 17.66 13.32 -17.54
C SER A 33 18.51 13.58 -18.77
N ASP A 34 19.76 13.96 -18.56
CA ASP A 34 20.74 13.92 -19.63
C ASP A 34 21.33 12.51 -19.82
N PHE A 35 22.13 12.33 -20.88
CA PHE A 35 22.75 11.04 -21.17
C PHE A 35 23.73 10.60 -20.07
N GLY A 36 24.43 11.54 -19.43
CA GLY A 36 25.35 11.26 -18.34
C GLY A 36 24.62 10.67 -17.13
N GLU A 37 23.51 11.28 -16.73
CA GLU A 37 22.66 10.82 -15.62
C GLU A 37 22.01 9.46 -15.90
N LEU A 38 21.58 9.21 -17.14
CA LEU A 38 21.03 7.91 -17.53
C LEU A 38 22.11 6.82 -17.56
N SER A 39 23.35 7.19 -17.90
CA SER A 39 24.50 6.27 -17.90
C SER A 39 24.98 5.93 -16.49
N SER A 40 24.99 6.90 -15.58
CA SER A 40 25.40 6.69 -14.18
C SER A 40 24.35 5.99 -13.36
N ARG A 41 23.07 6.16 -13.73
CA ARG A 41 21.93 5.55 -13.05
C ARG A 41 20.88 5.10 -14.06
N PRO A 42 20.99 3.87 -14.57
CA PRO A 42 20.08 3.33 -15.56
C PRO A 42 18.63 3.29 -15.08
N LEU A 43 17.68 3.41 -16.02
CA LEU A 43 16.24 3.39 -15.71
C LEU A 43 15.80 2.15 -14.91
N GLY A 44 16.42 0.99 -15.18
CA GLY A 44 16.11 -0.25 -14.47
C GLY A 44 16.39 -0.20 -12.97
N GLU A 45 17.46 0.47 -12.53
CA GLU A 45 17.75 0.64 -11.10
C GLU A 45 16.74 1.57 -10.44
N ARG A 46 16.40 2.67 -11.12
CA ARG A 46 15.44 3.64 -10.60
C ARG A 46 14.03 3.03 -10.48
N VAL A 47 13.64 2.13 -11.40
CA VAL A 47 12.38 1.37 -11.30
C VAL A 47 12.39 0.41 -10.11
N ARG A 48 13.49 -0.33 -9.89
CA ARG A 48 13.60 -1.23 -8.73
C ARG A 48 13.45 -0.48 -7.41
N GLU A 49 14.04 0.70 -7.30
CA GLU A 49 13.86 1.53 -6.09
C GLU A 49 12.41 1.98 -5.89
N LEU A 50 11.70 2.34 -6.97
CA LEU A 50 10.28 2.64 -6.90
C LEU A 50 9.45 1.43 -6.47
N ASP A 51 9.78 0.25 -6.96
CA ASP A 51 9.11 -0.99 -6.56
C ASP A 51 9.26 -1.23 -5.06
N LEU A 52 10.47 -1.07 -4.51
CA LEU A 52 10.74 -1.18 -3.07
C LEU A 52 9.97 -0.16 -2.24
N LEU A 53 9.85 1.09 -2.72
CA LEU A 53 9.07 2.12 -2.04
C LEU A 53 7.57 1.79 -2.04
N TRP A 54 7.06 1.21 -3.14
CA TRP A 54 5.67 0.76 -3.23
C TRP A 54 5.39 -0.40 -2.26
N GLU A 55 6.31 -1.36 -2.17
CA GLU A 55 6.22 -2.48 -1.22
C GLU A 55 6.24 -1.98 0.22
N ALA A 56 7.17 -1.09 0.56
CA ALA A 56 7.26 -0.50 1.90
C ALA A 56 6.00 0.30 2.28
N ALA A 57 5.41 1.04 1.33
CA ALA A 57 4.16 1.76 1.55
C ALA A 57 3.00 0.79 1.83
N ARG A 58 2.91 -0.31 1.08
CA ARG A 58 1.89 -1.35 1.26
C ARG A 58 2.02 -2.08 2.60
N ASP A 59 3.25 -2.41 3.00
CA ASP A 59 3.51 -3.12 4.25
C ASP A 59 3.30 -2.21 5.47
N GLY A 60 3.58 -0.91 5.34
CA GLY A 60 3.26 0.10 6.37
C GLY A 60 1.75 0.24 6.60
N GLU A 61 0.95 0.26 5.54
CA GLU A 61 -0.52 0.29 5.62
C GLU A 61 -1.07 -0.99 6.28
N ALA A 62 -0.46 -2.14 6.01
CA ALA A 62 -0.83 -3.41 6.64
C ALA A 62 -0.47 -3.48 8.13
N ALA A 63 0.60 -2.78 8.56
CA ALA A 63 1.02 -2.74 9.96
C ALA A 63 0.18 -1.79 10.83
N GLU A 64 -0.46 -0.77 10.23
CA GLU A 64 -1.38 0.13 10.94
C GLU A 64 -2.79 -0.44 11.11
N GLN A 65 -3.15 -1.49 10.36
CA GLN A 65 -4.42 -2.19 10.56
C GLN A 65 -4.31 -3.16 11.75
N PRO A 66 -5.07 -2.98 12.84
CA PRO A 66 -5.09 -3.96 13.91
C PRO A 66 -5.56 -5.31 13.35
N PRO A 67 -5.03 -6.45 13.85
CA PRO A 67 -5.48 -7.75 13.40
C PRO A 67 -7.00 -7.81 13.55
N ALA A 68 -7.69 -8.23 12.49
CA ALA A 68 -9.14 -8.41 12.52
C ALA A 68 -9.48 -9.28 13.73
N VAL A 69 -10.09 -8.66 14.76
CA VAL A 69 -10.60 -9.37 15.92
C VAL A 69 -11.60 -10.37 15.36
N THR A 70 -11.19 -11.63 15.32
CA THR A 70 -12.06 -12.73 14.93
C THR A 70 -13.18 -12.71 15.96
N ALA A 71 -14.38 -12.32 15.53
CA ALA A 71 -15.53 -12.29 16.42
C ALA A 71 -15.65 -13.66 17.10
N PRO A 72 -15.83 -13.73 18.43
CA PRO A 72 -16.00 -15.00 19.11
C PRO A 72 -17.16 -15.75 18.47
N GLU A 73 -16.92 -17.03 18.18
CA GLU A 73 -17.90 -17.95 17.61
C GLU A 73 -19.25 -17.80 18.35
N PRO A 74 -20.37 -17.61 17.64
CA PRO A 74 -21.67 -17.50 18.29
C PRO A 74 -21.92 -18.78 19.09
N PRO A 75 -22.44 -18.68 20.33
CA PRO A 75 -22.67 -19.86 21.15
C PRO A 75 -23.59 -20.83 20.41
N PRO A 76 -23.37 -22.16 20.56
CA PRO A 76 -24.19 -23.15 19.88
C PRO A 76 -25.66 -22.96 20.25
N ALA A 77 -26.53 -22.98 19.23
CA ALA A 77 -27.97 -22.86 19.42
C ALA A 77 -28.47 -23.99 20.33
N GLY A 78 -28.85 -23.63 21.57
CA GLY A 78 -29.36 -24.59 22.55
C GLY A 78 -29.03 -24.30 24.02
N VAL A 79 -28.19 -23.30 24.32
CA VAL A 79 -27.93 -22.94 25.72
C VAL A 79 -29.00 -21.97 26.22
N THR A 80 -30.07 -22.50 26.79
CA THR A 80 -31.05 -21.71 27.56
C THR A 80 -30.35 -21.15 28.81
N PRO A 81 -30.31 -19.83 29.03
CA PRO A 81 -29.72 -19.28 30.24
C PRO A 81 -30.61 -19.63 31.42
N LEU A 82 -30.09 -20.44 32.35
CA LEU A 82 -30.77 -20.86 33.56
C LEU A 82 -30.71 -19.72 34.58
N PHE A 83 -31.42 -18.62 34.32
CA PHE A 83 -31.67 -17.60 35.33
C PHE A 83 -32.71 -18.15 36.30
N ARG A 84 -32.25 -18.54 37.49
CA ARG A 84 -33.09 -18.96 38.61
C ARG A 84 -33.37 -17.72 39.47
N ASN A 85 -34.64 -17.33 39.59
CA ASN A 85 -35.13 -16.43 40.66
C ASN A 85 -35.10 -17.15 42.00
#